data_AF-A0A349N4M7-F1
#
_entry.id   AF-A0A349N4M7-F1
#
_cell.length_a   1.000
_cell.length_b   1.000
_cell.length_c   1.000
_cell.angle_alpha   90.00
_cell.angle_beta   90.00
_cell.angle_gamma   90.00
#
_symmetry.space_group_name_H-M   'P 1'
#
loop_
_entity.id
_entity.type
_entity.pdbx_description
1 polymer ?
#
loop_
_entity_poly.entity_id
_entity_poly.type
_entity_poly.pdbx_seq_one_letter_code
_entity_poly.pdbx_strand_id
1 'polypeptide(L)' 'MRTLNSLLAVAALLLLSACNNIGSMDFPGVYKISIPQGNIITQEMVDQLRPGMTKRQVIFVMGTPLIR' A
#
# COMPACT_ATOMS: atom_id res chain seq x y z
N MET A 1 27.48 -49.37 -7.24
CA MET A 1 28.20 -48.08 -7.11
C MET A 1 27.61 -47.01 -8.02
N ARG A 2 27.51 -47.23 -9.35
CA ARG A 2 26.94 -46.25 -10.30
C ARG A 2 25.46 -45.89 -10.02
N THR A 3 24.62 -46.89 -9.79
CA THR A 3 23.18 -46.72 -9.50
C THR A 3 22.91 -46.02 -8.16
N LEU A 4 23.77 -46.24 -7.15
CA LEU A 4 23.69 -45.59 -5.84
C LEU A 4 24.02 -44.10 -5.94
N ASN A 5 25.06 -43.75 -6.70
CA ASN A 5 25.43 -42.35 -6.94
C ASN A 5 24.36 -41.62 -7.75
N SER A 6 23.72 -42.28 -8.72
CA SER A 6 22.58 -41.73 -9.46
C SER A 6 21.37 -41.46 -8.54
N LEU A 7 21.07 -42.37 -7.61
CA LEU A 7 19.99 -42.17 -6.63
C LEU A 7 20.27 -40.99 -5.70
N LEU A 8 21.52 -40.86 -5.23
CA LEU A 8 21.95 -39.74 -4.40
C LEU A 8 21.88 -38.39 -5.15
N ALA A 9 22.23 -38.37 -6.44
CA ALA A 9 22.13 -37.17 -7.27
C ALA A 9 20.67 -36.72 -7.47
N VAL A 10 19.75 -37.66 -7.69
CA VAL A 10 18.31 -37.36 -7.81
C VAL A 10 17.74 -36.85 -6.49
N ALA A 11 18.12 -37.45 -5.35
CA ALA A 11 17.71 -36.98 -4.04
C ALA A 11 18.22 -35.55 -3.75
N ALA A 12 19.46 -35.23 -4.13
CA ALA A 12 20.02 -33.90 -3.98
C ALA A 12 19.27 -32.85 -4.82
N LEU A 13 18.93 -33.18 -6.07
CA LEU A 13 18.15 -32.30 -6.96
C LEU A 13 16.74 -32.01 -6.42
N LEU A 14 16.08 -32.99 -5.80
CA LEU A 14 14.77 -32.81 -5.17
C LEU A 14 14.84 -31.85 -3.96
N LEU A 15 15.90 -31.94 -3.16
CA LEU A 15 16.13 -31.07 -2.01
C LEU A 15 16.38 -29.61 -2.41
N LEU A 16 16.99 -29.36 -3.58
CA LEU A 16 17.22 -28.00 -4.09
C LEU A 16 15.95 -27.32 -4.63
N SER A 17 14.87 -28.06 -4.93
CA SER A 17 13.63 -27.47 -5.44
C SER A 17 12.83 -26.67 -4.41
N ALA A 18 13.13 -26.84 -3.12
CA ALA A 18 12.46 -26.17 -2.00
C ALA A 18 12.80 -24.67 -1.86
N CYS A 19 13.82 -24.18 -2.58
CA CYS A 19 14.26 -22.78 -2.52
C CYS A 19 13.65 -21.88 -3.61
N ASN A 20 12.71 -22.37 -4.43
CA ASN A 20 12.07 -21.56 -5.47
C ASN A 20 11.00 -20.63 -4.87
N ASN A 21 11.43 -19.54 -4.26
CA ASN A 21 10.58 -18.42 -3.85
C ASN A 21 10.66 -17.28 -4.89
N ILE A 22 10.49 -17.63 -6.17
CA ILE A 22 10.46 -16.65 -7.26
C ILE A 22 9.05 -16.07 -7.32
N GLY A 23 8.88 -14.90 -6.71
CA GLY A 23 7.81 -13.95 -7.03
C GLY A 23 6.46 -14.12 -6.34
N SER A 24 6.28 -15.11 -5.47
CA SER A 24 5.00 -15.37 -4.77
C SER A 24 5.05 -15.13 -3.25
N MET A 25 6.06 -14.38 -2.77
CA MET A 25 5.98 -13.73 -1.46
C MET A 25 5.19 -12.41 -1.58
N ASP A 26 3.98 -12.47 -2.16
CA ASP A 26 2.93 -11.54 -1.76
C ASP A 26 2.67 -11.86 -0.29
N PHE A 27 3.33 -11.12 0.58
CA PHE A 27 3.31 -11.28 2.03
C PHE A 27 1.86 -11.50 2.50
N PRO A 28 1.51 -12.67 3.04
CA PRO A 28 0.13 -12.95 3.41
C PRO A 28 -0.21 -12.11 4.64
N GLY A 29 -0.92 -11.00 4.42
CA GLY A 29 -1.47 -10.18 5.48
C GLY A 29 -0.72 -8.89 5.83
N VAL A 30 -0.34 -8.07 4.84
CA VAL A 30 -0.02 -6.67 5.15
C VAL A 30 -1.33 -5.94 5.49
N TYR A 31 -1.63 -5.85 6.79
CA TYR A 31 -2.69 -4.97 7.29
C TYR A 31 -2.27 -3.52 7.01
N LYS A 32 -2.95 -2.87 6.07
CA LYS A 32 -2.76 -1.45 5.76
C LYS A 32 -3.88 -0.65 6.41
N ILE A 33 -3.52 0.17 7.38
CA ILE A 33 -4.44 1.17 7.94
C ILE A 33 -4.58 2.29 6.92
N SER A 34 -5.82 2.61 6.55
CA SER A 34 -6.11 3.81 5.76
C SER A 34 -5.88 5.04 6.63
N ILE A 35 -4.82 5.80 6.36
CA ILE A 35 -4.56 7.08 7.01
C ILE A 35 -5.14 8.19 6.11
N PRO A 36 -6.04 9.04 6.62
CA PRO A 36 -6.56 10.15 5.85
C PRO A 36 -5.42 11.12 5.47
N GLN A 37 -5.42 11.58 4.22
CA GLN A 37 -4.42 12.50 3.69
C GLN A 37 -5.07 13.81 3.26
N GLY A 38 -4.44 14.92 3.60
CA GLY A 38 -4.90 16.26 3.22
C GLY A 38 -5.90 16.87 4.21
N ASN A 39 -6.68 17.83 3.71
CA ASN A 39 -7.71 18.51 4.48
C ASN A 39 -9.01 17.70 4.47
N ILE A 40 -9.60 17.49 5.65
CA ILE A 40 -10.92 16.88 5.76
C ILE A 40 -11.95 17.93 5.34
N ILE A 41 -12.70 17.62 4.29
CA ILE A 41 -13.79 18.47 3.80
C ILE A 41 -15.11 17.78 4.05
N THR A 42 -16.01 18.47 4.74
CA THR A 42 -17.38 18.00 4.98
C THR A 42 -18.37 18.76 4.11
N GLN A 43 -19.55 18.20 3.88
CA GLN A 43 -20.57 18.84 3.05
C GLN A 43 -21.06 20.15 3.67
N GLU A 44 -21.13 20.21 5.01
CA GLU A 44 -21.55 21.41 5.74
C GLU A 44 -20.58 22.57 5.54
N MET A 45 -19.28 22.29 5.32
CA MET A 45 -18.29 23.31 5.00
C MET A 45 -18.50 23.85 3.58
N VAL A 46 -18.81 22.97 2.62
CA VAL A 46 -19.08 23.33 1.23
C VAL A 46 -20.36 24.16 1.11
N ASP A 47 -21.40 23.78 1.83
CA ASP A 47 -22.70 24.48 1.81
C ASP A 47 -22.62 25.90 2.38
N GLN A 48 -21.61 26.17 3.22
CA GLN A 48 -21.33 27.52 3.72
C GLN A 48 -20.63 28.40 2.68
N LEU A 49 -20.03 27.84 1.64
CA LEU A 49 -19.33 28.61 0.61
C LEU A 49 -20.30 29.31 -0.35
N ARG A 50 -19.99 30.57 -0.68
CA ARG A 50 -20.77 31.38 -1.62
C ARG A 50 -19.87 32.08 -2.62
N PRO A 51 -20.31 32.27 -3.87
CA PRO A 51 -19.59 33.11 -4.84
C PRO A 51 -19.33 34.51 -4.28
N GLY A 52 -18.14 35.05 -4.55
CA GLY A 52 -17.72 36.38 -4.07
C GLY A 52 -17.03 36.39 -2.69
N MET A 53 -16.88 35.25 -2.02
CA MET A 53 -16.07 35.15 -0.80
C MET A 53 -14.59 35.46 -1.06
N THR A 54 -13.98 36.19 -0.14
CA THR A 54 -12.53 36.44 -0.15
C THR A 54 -11.77 35.19 0.27
N LYS A 55 -10.50 35.06 -0.16
CA LYS A 55 -9.63 33.93 0.24
C LYS A 55 -9.57 33.74 1.76
N ARG A 56 -9.58 34.83 2.54
CA ARG A 56 -9.59 34.76 4.01
C ARG A 56 -10.88 34.13 4.56
N GLN A 57 -12.03 34.48 3.98
CA GLN A 57 -13.32 33.89 4.38
C GLN A 57 -13.40 32.42 3.99
N VAL A 58 -12.89 32.04 2.82
CA VAL A 58 -12.81 30.63 2.42
C VAL A 58 -11.92 29.83 3.37
N ILE A 59 -10.76 30.36 3.77
CA ILE A 59 -9.87 29.72 4.75
C ILE A 59 -10.51 29.62 6.13
N PHE A 60 -11.32 30.60 6.52
CA PHE A 60 -12.07 30.54 7.78
C PHE A 60 -13.08 29.39 7.80
N VAL A 61 -13.74 29.11 6.67
CA VAL A 61 -14.73 28.03 6.55
C VAL A 61 -14.05 26.67 6.30
N MET A 62 -13.07 26.62 5.40
CA MET A 62 -12.46 25.39 4.89
C MET A 62 -11.18 24.96 5.64
N GLY A 63 -10.67 25.82 6.50
CA GLY A 63 -9.35 25.69 7.12
C GLY A 63 -8.20 26.09 6.19
N THR A 64 -6.98 26.03 6.73
CA THR A 64 -5.77 26.34 5.96
C THR A 64 -5.46 25.19 4.98
N PRO A 65 -5.31 25.47 3.68
CA PRO A 65 -4.99 24.43 2.71
C PRO A 65 -3.60 23.85 2.98
N LEU A 66 -3.45 22.53 2.84
CA LEU A 66 -2.19 21.83 3.04
C LEU A 66 -1.16 22.12 1.92
N ILE A 67 -1.64 22.57 0.75
CA ILE A 67 -0.83 22.89 -0.43
C ILE A 67 -1.11 24.36 -0.81
N ARG A 68 -0.07 25.10 -1.21
CA ARG A 68 -0.17 26.49 -1.67
C ARG A 68 -0.41 26.62 -3.17
#